data_AF-A0A7C3D003-F1
#
_entry.id   AF-A0A7C3D003-F1
#
_cell.length_a   1.000
_cell.length_b   1.000
_cell.length_c   1.000
_cell.angle_alpha   90.00
_cell.angle_beta   90.00
_cell.angle_gamma   90.00
#
_symmetry.space_group_name_H-M   'P 1'
#
loop_
_entity.id
_entity.type
_entity.pdbx_description
1 polymer ?
#
loop_
_entity_poly.entity_id
_entity_poly.type
_entity_poly.pdbx_seq_one_letter_code
_entity_poly.pdbx_strand_id
1 'polypeptide(L)'
;MRTARIAILLIGLAALIAACGSAATPTAPSAAAGRTLTVMTHDSFDVSEEVVAAFEERCHCRVQFLKSGDAGLMLNQAILSRDNPLADVMYGVDNTF
;
A
#
# COMPACT_ATOMS: atom_id res chain seq x y z
N MET A 1 -11.40 -59.92 6.81
CA MET A 1 -10.22 -59.08 6.46
C MET A 1 -10.52 -57.93 5.49
N ARG A 2 -11.40 -58.08 4.49
CA ARG A 2 -11.74 -56.98 3.54
C ARG A 2 -12.63 -55.89 4.16
N THR A 3 -13.56 -56.24 5.05
CA THR A 3 -14.44 -55.30 5.78
C THR A 3 -13.68 -54.43 6.79
N ALA A 4 -12.70 -55.00 7.49
CA ALA A 4 -11.83 -54.27 8.41
C ALA A 4 -10.96 -53.21 7.70
N ARG A 5 -10.54 -53.46 6.45
CA ARG A 5 -9.79 -52.49 5.64
C ARG A 5 -10.64 -51.30 5.21
N ILE A 6 -11.92 -51.51 4.94
CA ILE A 6 -12.87 -50.44 4.57
C ILE A 6 -13.19 -49.56 5.78
N ALA A 7 -13.36 -50.16 6.97
CA ALA A 7 -13.56 -49.42 8.21
C ALA A 7 -12.36 -48.55 8.60
N ILE A 8 -11.13 -49.05 8.42
CA ILE A 8 -9.90 -48.29 8.69
C ILE A 8 -9.75 -47.11 7.70
N LEU A 9 -10.14 -47.29 6.43
CA LEU A 9 -10.10 -46.22 5.42
C LEU A 9 -11.10 -45.08 5.74
N LEU A 10 -12.30 -45.43 6.23
CA LEU A 10 -13.33 -44.46 6.59
C LEU A 10 -12.98 -43.64 7.84
N ILE A 11 -12.33 -44.26 8.83
CA ILE A 11 -11.85 -43.58 10.04
C ILE A 11 -10.68 -42.63 9.72
N GLY A 12 -9.77 -43.04 8.82
CA GLY A 12 -8.68 -42.19 8.35
C GLY A 12 -9.16 -40.96 7.56
N LEU A 13 -10.21 -41.12 6.75
CA LEU A 13 -10.79 -40.02 5.97
C LEU A 13 -11.53 -39.00 6.87
N ALA A 14 -12.17 -39.43 7.95
CA ALA A 14 -12.84 -38.54 8.90
C ALA A 14 -11.86 -37.66 9.70
N ALA A 15 -10.66 -38.17 10.00
CA ALA A 15 -9.62 -37.42 10.71
C ALA A 15 -9.01 -36.27 9.87
N LEU A 16 -9.07 -36.37 8.52
CA LEU A 16 -8.60 -35.34 7.60
C LEU A 16 -9.53 -34.11 7.50
N ILE A 17 -10.80 -34.25 7.89
CA ILE A 17 -11.81 -33.17 7.75
C ILE A 17 -11.85 -32.26 9.00
N ALA A 18 -11.30 -32.71 10.14
CA ALA A 18 -11.29 -31.96 11.38
C ALA A 18 -10.16 -30.92 11.49
N ALA A 19 -9.21 -30.91 10.53
CA ALA A 19 -8.07 -29.97 10.52
C ALA A 19 -8.40 -28.59 9.91
N CYS A 20 -9.60 -28.38 9.36
CA CYS A 20 -10.04 -27.09 8.82
C CYS A 20 -10.63 -26.12 9.87
N GLY A 21 -10.45 -26.42 11.15
CA GLY A 21 -10.75 -25.47 12.24
C GLY A 21 -9.60 -24.49 12.45
N SER A 22 -9.40 -23.55 11.52
CA SER A 22 -8.57 -22.37 11.80
C SER A 22 -9.23 -21.60 12.93
N ALA A 23 -8.70 -21.73 14.14
CA ALA A 23 -8.98 -20.80 15.22
C ALA A 23 -8.61 -19.40 14.72
N ALA A 24 -9.61 -18.58 14.42
CA ALA A 24 -9.42 -17.19 14.08
C ALA A 24 -8.84 -16.49 15.31
N THR A 25 -7.53 -16.33 15.35
CA THR A 25 -6.87 -15.35 16.18
C THR A 25 -7.52 -14.00 15.84
N PRO A 26 -7.95 -13.18 16.80
CA PRO A 26 -8.41 -11.83 16.49
C PRO A 26 -7.21 -11.07 15.94
N THR A 27 -7.14 -10.97 14.61
CA THR A 27 -6.21 -10.09 13.93
C THR A 27 -6.59 -8.68 14.38
N ALA A 28 -5.68 -8.04 15.12
CA ALA A 28 -5.75 -6.61 15.39
C ALA A 28 -6.09 -5.89 14.08
N PRO A 29 -6.92 -4.82 14.10
CA PRO A 29 -7.34 -4.16 12.88
C PRO A 29 -6.08 -3.79 12.10
N SER A 30 -5.87 -4.45 10.96
CA SER A 30 -4.92 -3.98 9.97
C SER A 30 -5.38 -2.57 9.68
N ALA A 31 -4.61 -1.57 10.10
CA ALA A 31 -4.76 -0.22 9.58
C ALA A 31 -4.95 -0.38 8.08
N ALA A 32 -6.11 0.05 7.57
CA ALA A 32 -6.47 -0.14 6.18
C ALA A 32 -5.24 0.23 5.35
N ALA A 33 -4.78 -0.66 4.47
CA ALA A 33 -3.67 -0.38 3.58
C ALA A 33 -4.13 0.72 2.62
N GLY A 34 -4.11 1.96 3.12
CA GLY A 34 -4.52 3.15 2.41
C GLY A 34 -3.66 3.27 1.18
N ARG A 35 -4.27 3.71 0.07
CA ARG A 35 -3.54 3.91 -1.18
C ARG A 35 -2.38 4.88 -0.92
N THR A 36 -1.19 4.57 -1.41
CA THR A 36 -0.09 5.54 -1.40
C THR A 36 -0.33 6.59 -2.48
N LEU A 37 -0.22 7.86 -2.11
CA LEU A 37 -0.20 9.01 -2.99
C LEU A 37 1.24 9.53 -3.06
N THR A 38 1.90 9.32 -4.19
CA THR A 38 3.24 9.84 -4.44
C THR A 38 3.14 11.27 -4.96
N VAL A 39 3.71 12.21 -4.22
CA VAL A 39 3.72 13.64 -4.52
C VAL A 39 5.14 14.06 -4.90
N MET A 40 5.36 14.43 -6.16
CA MET A 40 6.61 15.01 -6.60
C MET A 40 6.71 16.48 -6.17
N THR A 41 7.85 16.85 -5.59
CA THR A 41 8.12 18.21 -5.09
C THR A 41 9.54 18.63 -5.40
N HIS A 42 9.79 19.93 -5.39
CA HIS A 42 11.16 20.45 -5.37
C HIS A 42 11.78 20.31 -3.96
N ASP A 43 13.10 20.44 -3.88
CA ASP A 43 13.85 20.19 -2.65
C ASP A 43 13.48 21.17 -1.53
N SER A 44 13.21 22.43 -1.87
CA SER A 44 12.77 23.47 -0.93
C SER A 44 11.34 23.29 -0.39
N PHE A 45 10.60 22.28 -0.83
CA PHE A 45 9.27 22.02 -0.28
C PHE A 45 9.39 21.58 1.19
N ASP A 46 8.67 22.27 2.05
CA ASP A 46 8.64 21.97 3.48
C ASP A 46 7.20 22.05 3.96
N VAL A 47 6.77 21.03 4.70
CA VAL A 47 5.40 20.89 5.21
C VAL A 47 5.46 20.20 6.55
N SER A 48 4.63 20.64 7.49
CA SER A 48 4.63 20.08 8.83
C SER A 48 4.00 18.68 8.84
N GLU A 49 4.45 17.84 9.77
CA GLU A 49 3.92 16.49 9.93
C GLU A 49 2.43 16.49 10.28
N GLU A 50 1.95 17.49 11.03
CA GLU A 50 0.54 17.64 11.41
C GLU A 50 -0.36 17.87 10.19
N VAL A 51 0.11 18.66 9.22
CA VAL A 51 -0.62 18.89 7.97
C VAL A 51 -0.69 17.61 7.15
N VAL A 52 0.40 16.85 7.06
CA VAL A 52 0.43 15.57 6.34
C VAL A 52 -0.50 14.56 7.02
N ALA A 53 -0.43 14.43 8.34
CA ALA A 53 -1.27 13.50 9.10
C ALA A 53 -2.77 13.82 8.94
N ALA A 54 -3.15 15.10 9.03
CA ALA A 54 -4.53 15.51 8.82
C ALA A 54 -5.02 15.23 7.39
N PHE A 55 -4.15 15.36 6.39
CA PHE A 55 -4.47 14.99 5.01
C PHE A 55 -4.64 13.47 4.86
N GLU A 56 -3.71 12.68 5.39
CA GLU A 56 -3.74 11.22 5.35
C GLU A 56 -4.99 10.65 6.01
N GLU A 57 -5.41 11.19 7.16
CA GLU A 57 -6.64 10.81 7.85
C GLU A 57 -7.87 11.08 6.99
N ARG A 58 -7.97 12.30 6.44
CA ARG A 58 -9.11 12.73 5.59
C ARG A 58 -9.22 11.94 4.29
N CYS A 59 -8.07 11.59 3.69
CA CYS A 59 -8.04 10.94 2.39
C CYS A 59 -7.94 9.41 2.50
N HIS A 60 -7.80 8.85 3.71
CA HIS A 60 -7.55 7.44 3.95
C HIS A 60 -6.41 6.90 3.07
N CYS A 61 -5.32 7.67 2.99
CA CYS A 61 -4.17 7.41 2.13
C CYS A 61 -2.87 7.61 2.89
N ARG A 62 -1.75 7.12 2.32
CA ARG A 62 -0.40 7.47 2.77
C ARG A 62 0.23 8.43 1.77
N VAL A 63 0.82 9.53 2.22
CA VAL A 63 1.56 10.45 1.37
C VAL A 63 3.03 10.04 1.33
N GLN A 64 3.58 9.97 0.12
CA GLN A 64 5.01 9.77 -0.11
C GLN A 64 5.55 10.94 -0.94
N PHE A 65 6.51 11.68 -0.41
CA PHE A 65 7.16 12.75 -1.16
C PHE A 65 8.31 12.21 -2.00
N LEU A 66 8.29 12.51 -3.29
CA LEU A 66 9.40 12.34 -4.22
C LEU A 66 10.08 13.69 -4.41
N LYS A 67 11.30 13.83 -3.89
CA LYS A 67 12.12 15.03 -4.01
C LYS A 67 12.91 14.98 -5.33
N SER A 68 12.73 15.99 -6.17
CA SER A 68 13.19 16.00 -7.57
C SER A 68 14.11 17.17 -7.93
N GLY A 69 14.84 17.73 -6.96
CA GLY A 69 15.77 18.84 -7.19
C GLY A 69 15.09 20.21 -7.15
N ASP A 70 15.64 21.20 -7.85
CA ASP A 70 14.97 22.49 -8.02
C ASP A 70 13.68 22.38 -8.87
N ALA A 71 12.86 23.43 -8.87
CA ALA A 71 11.57 23.44 -9.58
C ALA A 71 11.72 23.21 -11.10
N GLY A 72 12.80 23.69 -11.71
CA GLY A 72 13.08 23.50 -13.14
C GLY A 72 13.46 22.06 -13.46
N LEU A 73 14.32 21.45 -12.64
CA LEU A 73 14.69 20.04 -12.76
C LEU A 73 13.47 19.13 -12.55
N MET A 74 12.68 19.39 -11.50
CA MET A 74 11.43 18.68 -11.23
C MET A 74 10.49 18.72 -12.44
N LEU A 75 10.23 19.91 -12.99
CA LEU A 75 9.37 20.08 -14.16
C LEU A 75 9.90 19.32 -15.39
N ASN A 76 11.21 19.40 -15.64
CA ASN A 76 11.84 18.67 -16.75
C ASN A 76 11.70 17.15 -16.57
N GLN A 77 11.88 16.62 -15.36
CA GLN A 77 11.68 15.20 -15.08
C GLN A 77 10.23 14.77 -15.33
N ALA A 78 9.25 15.57 -14.88
CA ALA A 78 7.84 15.28 -15.12
C ALA A 78 7.49 15.28 -16.63
N ILE A 79 8.07 16.20 -17.41
CA ILE A 79 7.88 16.25 -18.87
C ILE A 79 8.47 15.01 -19.54
N LEU A 80 9.70 14.63 -19.18
CA LEU A 80 10.42 13.49 -19.78
C LEU A 80 9.82 12.13 -19.38
N SER A 81 9.10 12.05 -18.27
CA SER A 81 8.47 10.84 -17.76
C SER A 81 6.97 10.73 -18.09
N ARG A 82 6.43 11.56 -18.99
CA ARG A 82 4.98 11.61 -19.29
C ARG A 82 4.33 10.24 -19.54
N ASP A 83 5.00 9.38 -20.30
CA ASP A 83 4.45 8.06 -20.68
C ASP A 83 4.71 6.98 -19.61
N ASN A 84 5.55 7.28 -18.61
CA ASN A 84 5.81 6.45 -17.44
C ASN A 84 5.99 7.33 -16.18
N PRO A 85 4.90 7.93 -15.65
CA PRO A 85 4.98 8.95 -14.62
C PRO A 85 5.67 8.46 -13.34
N LEU A 86 6.49 9.33 -12.74
CA LEU A 86 7.22 9.03 -11.51
C LEU A 86 6.41 9.25 -10.23
N ALA A 87 5.32 10.02 -10.32
CA ALA A 87 4.46 10.39 -9.20
C ALA A 87 3.01 10.56 -9.66
N ASP A 88 2.07 10.54 -8.73
CA ASP A 88 0.64 10.75 -9.01
C ASP A 88 0.31 12.23 -9.23
N VAL A 89 0.96 13.10 -8.46
CA VAL A 89 0.78 14.55 -8.52
C VAL A 89 2.13 15.26 -8.38
N MET A 90 2.21 16.49 -8.87
CA MET A 90 3.38 17.35 -8.76
C MET A 90 2.98 18.69 -8.11
N TYR A 91 3.82 19.19 -7.20
CA TYR A 91 3.61 20.45 -6.50
C TYR A 91 4.85 21.37 -6.59
N GLY A 92 4.62 22.67 -6.74
CA GLY A 92 5.67 23.69 -6.70
C GLY A 92 6.20 24.11 -8.08
N VAL A 93 5.36 24.06 -9.11
CA VAL A 93 5.61 24.78 -10.38
C VAL A 93 5.07 26.20 -10.22
N ASP A 94 5.95 27.18 -10.43
CA ASP A 94 5.61 28.60 -10.39
C ASP A 94 6.21 29.30 -11.62
N ASN A 95 5.61 30.40 -12.05
CA ASN A 95 6.05 31.24 -13.16
C ASN A 95 6.77 32.51 -12.70
N THR A 96 7.00 32.69 -11.40
CA THR A 96 7.83 33.78 -10.87
C THR A 96 9.30 33.38 -10.89
N PHE A 97 10.07 34.06 -11.73
CA PHE A 97 11.53 33.98 -11.81
C PHE A 97 12.14 35.28 -11.27
#